data_AF-A0A965WYS0-F1
#
_entry.id   AF-A0A965WYS0-F1
#
_cell.length_a   1.000
_cell.length_b   1.000
_cell.length_c   1.000
_cell.angle_alpha   90.00
_cell.angle_beta   90.00
_cell.angle_gamma   90.00
#
_symmetry.space_group_name_H-M   'P 1'
#
loop_
_entity.id
_entity.type
_entity.pdbx_description
1 polymer ?
#
loop_
_entity_poly.entity_id
_entity_poly.type
_entity_poly.pdbx_seq_one_letter_code
_entity_poly.pdbx_strand_id
1 'polypeptide(L)'
;FQVGADRCSITARCVSSIMLMPEQVVHFPQAPAYCRGLIHLRGQVIPLMDTRTLFGMPTLEQEYADFCAMLDARKQDHLNWVEELDRCLEEDVRFPLATDHHLCALGKWYDSFTTDNNAVMFHLHKLDEPHQRFHVAAHRFNECKKKRTGCGGDLEIRKAAKAAREENMPLILKLLEEAKEVFLSSYQAIVIVLEGEQGSLGLIVDKVHSVETVIPIDEDQSNSYFSRSSFVSGVAKSEKTNELMLTLNHQSLLDLCQGLQY
;
A
#
# COMPACT_ATOMS: atom_id res chain seq x y z
N PHE A 1 13.82 -8.06 9.17
CA PHE A 1 12.39 -8.00 8.80
C PHE A 1 12.12 -6.62 8.22
N GLN A 2 10.94 -6.40 7.64
CA GLN A 2 10.55 -5.17 6.96
C GLN A 2 9.43 -4.47 7.74
N VAL A 3 9.46 -3.14 7.80
CA VAL A 3 8.40 -2.27 8.31
C VAL A 3 8.30 -1.06 7.38
N GLY A 4 7.23 -0.96 6.60
CA GLY A 4 7.13 0.02 5.51
C GLY A 4 8.29 -0.13 4.53
N ALA A 5 9.00 0.96 4.25
CA ALA A 5 10.21 0.97 3.43
C ALA A 5 11.50 0.63 4.22
N ASP A 6 11.43 0.53 5.55
CA ASP A 6 12.59 0.34 6.40
C ASP A 6 12.90 -1.14 6.70
N ARG A 7 14.16 -1.52 6.48
CA ARG A 7 14.69 -2.81 6.94
C ARG A 7 15.08 -2.71 8.41
N CYS A 8 14.56 -3.63 9.20
CA CYS A 8 14.78 -3.69 10.64
C CYS A 8 15.40 -5.02 11.07
N SER A 9 16.15 -4.99 12.15
CA SER A 9 16.76 -6.15 12.80
C SER A 9 16.45 -6.16 14.29
N ILE A 10 16.41 -7.35 14.86
CA ILE A 10 16.26 -7.58 16.30
C ILE A 10 17.08 -8.81 16.67
N THR A 11 17.53 -8.90 17.92
CA THR A 11 18.34 -10.04 18.36
C THR A 11 17.56 -11.35 18.23
N ALA A 12 18.09 -12.30 17.47
CA ALA A 12 17.43 -13.59 17.27
C ALA A 12 17.27 -14.40 18.58
N ARG A 13 18.09 -14.11 19.61
CA ARG A 13 18.05 -14.82 20.91
C ARG A 13 16.74 -14.58 21.68
N CYS A 14 16.07 -13.45 21.44
CA CYS A 14 14.81 -13.15 22.11
C CYS A 14 13.59 -13.61 21.30
N VAL A 15 13.76 -14.17 20.10
CA VAL A 15 12.64 -14.59 19.24
C VAL A 15 12.24 -16.02 19.57
N SER A 16 11.01 -16.22 20.02
CA SER A 16 10.47 -17.55 20.37
C SER A 16 9.52 -18.12 19.30
N SER A 17 8.90 -17.26 18.48
CA SER A 17 8.06 -17.69 17.36
C SER A 17 7.96 -16.63 16.27
N ILE A 18 7.75 -17.09 15.03
CA ILE A 18 7.38 -16.25 13.89
C ILE A 18 6.17 -16.93 13.26
N MET A 19 5.06 -16.20 13.14
CA MET A 19 3.79 -16.73 12.66
C MET A 19 3.01 -15.68 11.88
N LEU A 20 2.04 -16.13 11.09
CA LEU A 20 1.06 -15.22 10.50
C LEU A 20 0.18 -14.62 11.60
N MET A 21 -0.26 -13.39 11.38
CA MET A 21 -1.20 -12.70 12.26
C MET A 21 -2.48 -13.55 12.46
N PRO A 22 -2.87 -13.86 13.70
CA PRO A 22 -4.13 -14.54 13.97
C PRO A 22 -5.34 -13.70 13.57
N GLU A 23 -6.42 -14.36 13.15
CA GLU A 23 -7.70 -13.69 12.85
C GLU A 23 -8.36 -13.10 14.10
N GLN A 24 -8.14 -13.72 15.26
CA GLN A 24 -8.77 -13.31 16.52
C GLN A 24 -7.78 -12.51 17.38
N VAL A 25 -7.99 -11.20 17.43
CA VAL A 25 -7.27 -10.27 18.31
C VAL A 25 -8.26 -9.57 19.22
N VAL A 26 -7.99 -9.56 20.52
CA VAL A 26 -8.78 -8.82 21.51
C VAL A 26 -8.18 -7.43 21.67
N HIS A 27 -8.89 -6.39 21.27
CA HIS A 27 -8.39 -5.01 21.32
C HIS A 27 -8.44 -4.42 22.73
N PHE A 28 -7.46 -3.58 23.06
CA PHE A 28 -7.49 -2.77 24.28
C PHE A 28 -8.30 -1.48 24.07
N PRO A 29 -9.26 -1.15 24.95
CA PRO A 29 -9.92 0.14 24.92
C PRO A 29 -8.93 1.26 25.25
N GLN A 30 -8.95 2.35 24.48
CA GLN A 30 -8.16 3.57 24.72
C GLN A 30 -6.63 3.38 24.79
N ALA A 31 -6.11 2.25 24.32
CA ALA A 31 -4.67 2.05 24.26
C ALA A 31 -4.03 2.93 23.17
N PRO A 32 -2.72 3.22 23.28
CA PRO A 32 -1.97 3.87 22.21
C PRO A 32 -2.11 3.14 20.87
N ALA A 33 -1.99 3.85 19.76
CA ALA A 33 -2.20 3.30 18.41
C ALA A 33 -1.33 2.08 18.10
N TYR A 34 -0.11 2.03 18.65
CA TYR A 34 0.80 0.90 18.50
C TYR A 34 0.36 -0.35 19.26
N CYS A 35 -0.58 -0.27 20.20
CA CYS A 35 -1.11 -1.40 20.94
C CYS A 35 -2.28 -2.02 20.18
N ARG A 36 -2.01 -3.06 19.40
CA ARG A 36 -3.05 -3.69 18.58
C ARG A 36 -4.02 -4.51 19.41
N GLY A 37 -3.56 -5.17 20.48
CA GLY A 37 -4.43 -5.98 21.33
C GLY A 37 -3.70 -7.15 21.97
N LEU A 38 -4.43 -8.24 22.19
CA LEU A 38 -3.95 -9.49 22.78
C LEU A 38 -4.31 -10.66 21.88
N ILE A 39 -3.44 -11.67 21.86
CA ILE A 39 -3.71 -12.98 21.25
C ILE A 39 -3.45 -14.10 22.25
N HIS A 40 -4.12 -15.23 22.04
CA HIS A 40 -3.78 -16.47 22.73
C HIS A 40 -2.80 -17.28 21.88
N LEU A 41 -1.62 -17.58 22.44
CA LEU A 41 -0.64 -18.44 21.80
C LEU A 41 -0.10 -19.45 22.82
N ARG A 42 -0.29 -20.75 22.52
CA ARG A 42 0.20 -21.86 23.35
C ARG A 42 -0.18 -21.76 24.84
N GLY A 43 -1.40 -21.31 25.12
CA GLY A 43 -1.92 -21.16 26.48
C GLY A 43 -1.47 -19.87 27.19
N GLN A 44 -0.69 -19.01 26.54
CA GLN A 44 -0.29 -17.70 27.06
C GLN A 44 -1.08 -16.58 26.36
N VAL A 45 -1.29 -15.49 27.08
CA VAL A 45 -1.83 -14.24 26.52
C VAL A 45 -0.65 -13.37 26.12
N ILE A 46 -0.56 -13.06 24.84
CA ILE A 46 0.54 -12.29 24.27
C ILE A 46 0.00 -10.94 23.76
N PRO A 47 0.46 -9.81 24.32
CA PRO A 47 0.17 -8.50 23.77
C PRO A 47 0.79 -8.33 22.38
N LEU A 48 0.08 -7.62 21.51
CA LEU A 48 0.50 -7.31 20.15
C LEU A 48 0.78 -5.82 20.00
N MET A 49 1.94 -5.52 19.43
CA MET A 49 2.35 -4.18 19.06
C MET A 49 2.52 -4.07 17.54
N ASP A 50 1.91 -3.06 16.94
CA ASP A 50 2.08 -2.75 15.52
C ASP A 50 3.31 -1.87 15.32
N THR A 51 4.31 -2.41 14.62
CA THR A 51 5.59 -1.72 14.45
C THR A 51 5.48 -0.51 13.51
N ARG A 52 4.52 -0.51 12.56
CA ARG A 52 4.32 0.62 11.65
C ARG A 52 3.81 1.83 12.42
N THR A 53 2.78 1.65 13.23
CA THR A 53 2.23 2.72 14.09
C THR A 53 3.20 3.13 15.19
N LEU A 54 4.02 2.21 15.69
CA LEU A 54 5.15 2.56 16.58
C LEU A 54 6.13 3.53 15.89
N PHE A 55 6.34 3.38 14.58
CA PHE A 55 7.19 4.26 13.78
C PHE A 55 6.44 5.48 13.22
N GLY A 56 5.18 5.69 13.62
CA GLY A 56 4.35 6.81 13.16
C GLY A 56 3.79 6.65 11.74
N MET A 57 3.80 5.43 11.20
CA MET A 57 3.21 5.09 9.91
C MET A 57 1.75 4.60 10.08
N PRO A 58 0.91 4.70 9.03
CA PRO A 58 -0.36 3.98 9.03
C PRO A 58 -0.13 2.48 9.19
N THR A 59 -1.11 1.78 9.79
CA THR A 59 -1.08 0.32 9.78
C THR A 59 -1.15 -0.17 8.34
N LEU A 60 -0.70 -1.40 8.11
CA LEU A 60 -0.82 -2.01 6.79
C LEU A 60 -2.33 -1.98 6.39
N GLU A 61 -3.28 -2.14 7.32
CA GLU A 61 -4.73 -2.28 7.02
C GLU A 61 -5.28 -0.96 6.52
N GLN A 62 -4.83 0.14 7.14
CA GLN A 62 -5.17 1.48 6.72
C GLN A 62 -4.58 1.77 5.33
N GLU A 63 -3.33 1.37 5.07
CA GLU A 63 -2.72 1.51 3.73
C GLU A 63 -3.54 0.78 2.65
N TYR A 64 -3.99 -0.44 2.92
CA TYR A 64 -4.86 -1.19 2.01
C TYR A 64 -6.23 -0.54 1.84
N ALA A 65 -6.85 -0.06 2.93
CA ALA A 65 -8.12 0.63 2.88
C ALA A 65 -8.05 1.91 2.03
N ASP A 66 -6.99 2.71 2.21
CA ASP A 66 -6.73 3.93 1.45
C ASP A 66 -6.51 3.62 -0.03
N PHE A 67 -5.75 2.55 -0.33
CA PHE A 67 -5.55 2.06 -1.70
C PHE A 67 -6.88 1.67 -2.37
N CYS A 68 -7.71 0.88 -1.70
CA CYS A 68 -9.03 0.48 -2.19
C CYS A 68 -9.95 1.68 -2.41
N ALA A 69 -10.04 2.58 -1.43
CA ALA A 69 -10.88 3.77 -1.52
C ALA A 69 -10.46 4.68 -2.68
N MET A 70 -9.15 4.81 -2.93
CA MET A 70 -8.63 5.54 -4.08
C MET A 70 -9.09 4.88 -5.39
N LEU A 71 -8.92 3.57 -5.54
CA LEU A 71 -9.30 2.86 -6.78
C LEU A 71 -10.82 2.92 -7.03
N ASP A 72 -11.63 2.79 -5.97
CA ASP A 72 -13.09 2.89 -6.07
C ASP A 72 -13.54 4.29 -6.50
N ALA A 73 -12.91 5.34 -5.97
CA ALA A 73 -13.17 6.70 -6.41
C ALA A 73 -12.81 6.88 -7.90
N ARG A 74 -11.67 6.36 -8.36
CA ARG A 74 -11.25 6.44 -9.77
C ARG A 74 -12.14 5.63 -10.70
N LYS A 75 -12.63 4.48 -10.26
CA LYS A 75 -13.65 3.70 -10.95
C LYS A 75 -14.91 4.53 -11.17
N GLN A 76 -15.39 5.23 -10.13
CA GLN A 76 -16.57 6.10 -10.26
C GLN A 76 -16.31 7.27 -11.23
N ASP A 77 -15.13 7.89 -11.17
CA ASP A 77 -14.74 8.97 -12.09
C ASP A 77 -14.80 8.52 -13.56
N HIS A 78 -14.38 7.29 -13.85
CA HIS A 78 -14.41 6.74 -15.22
C HIS A 78 -15.82 6.35 -15.68
N LEU A 79 -16.68 5.85 -14.77
CA LEU A 79 -18.10 5.63 -15.08
C LEU A 79 -18.78 6.95 -15.47
N ASN A 80 -18.58 8.00 -14.66
CA ASN A 80 -19.09 9.34 -14.93
C ASN A 80 -18.55 9.89 -16.26
N TRP A 81 -17.28 9.60 -16.58
CA TRP A 81 -16.66 10.00 -17.85
C TRP A 81 -17.35 9.36 -19.07
N VAL A 82 -17.71 8.08 -18.98
CA VAL A 82 -18.42 7.33 -20.04
C VAL A 82 -19.85 7.84 -20.23
N GLU A 83 -20.54 8.18 -19.15
CA GLU A 83 -21.87 8.79 -19.18
C GLU A 83 -21.84 10.17 -19.84
N GLU A 84 -20.86 11.00 -19.46
CA GLU A 84 -20.71 12.33 -20.05
C GLU A 84 -20.33 12.28 -21.54
N LEU A 85 -19.54 11.27 -21.95
CA LEU A 85 -19.19 11.08 -23.35
C LEU A 85 -20.44 10.75 -24.19
N ASP A 86 -21.30 9.87 -23.68
CA ASP A 86 -22.58 9.56 -24.35
C ASP A 86 -23.47 10.78 -24.46
N ARG A 87 -23.66 11.51 -23.36
CA ARG A 87 -24.46 12.74 -23.35
C ARG A 87 -23.94 13.74 -24.38
N CYS A 88 -22.62 13.91 -24.47
CA CYS A 88 -22.00 14.80 -25.45
C CYS A 88 -22.21 14.33 -26.90
N LEU A 89 -22.23 13.02 -27.16
CA LEU A 89 -22.49 12.45 -28.48
C LEU A 89 -23.96 12.58 -28.90
N GLU A 90 -24.88 12.49 -27.95
CA GLU A 90 -26.32 12.65 -28.19
C GLU A 90 -26.70 14.11 -28.44
N GLU A 91 -26.19 15.02 -27.60
CA GLU A 91 -26.46 16.46 -27.71
C GLU A 91 -25.54 17.17 -28.71
N ASP A 92 -24.56 16.46 -29.26
CA ASP A 92 -23.60 16.97 -30.23
C ASP A 92 -22.76 18.17 -29.68
N VAL A 93 -22.48 18.18 -28.38
CA VAL A 93 -21.73 19.22 -27.65
C VAL A 93 -20.28 18.82 -27.39
N ARG A 94 -19.40 19.80 -27.12
CA ARG A 94 -17.98 19.52 -26.81
C ARG A 94 -17.85 18.74 -25.49
N PHE A 95 -16.98 17.73 -25.47
CA PHE A 95 -16.67 16.97 -24.26
C PHE A 95 -15.77 17.76 -23.30
N PRO A 96 -16.20 18.00 -22.04
CA PRO A 96 -15.52 18.93 -21.13
C PRO A 96 -14.42 18.28 -20.27
N LEU A 97 -14.41 16.95 -20.11
CA LEU A 97 -13.48 16.26 -19.21
C LEU A 97 -12.14 15.94 -19.87
N ALA A 98 -11.18 15.46 -19.07
CA ALA A 98 -9.84 15.10 -19.52
C ALA A 98 -9.88 14.04 -20.64
N THR A 99 -9.14 14.29 -21.71
CA THR A 99 -9.00 13.38 -22.87
C THR A 99 -7.61 12.74 -22.96
N ASP A 100 -6.76 13.01 -21.98
CA ASP A 100 -5.43 12.41 -21.83
C ASP A 100 -5.47 11.56 -20.55
N HIS A 101 -5.02 10.31 -20.69
CA HIS A 101 -5.07 9.33 -19.62
C HIS A 101 -4.12 9.66 -18.46
N HIS A 102 -3.02 10.39 -18.68
CA HIS A 102 -2.14 10.86 -17.61
C HIS A 102 -2.66 12.13 -16.92
N LEU A 103 -3.56 12.87 -17.57
CA LEU A 103 -4.12 14.10 -16.98
C LEU A 103 -5.40 13.87 -16.18
N CYS A 104 -6.01 12.69 -16.27
CA CYS A 104 -7.14 12.30 -15.44
C CYS A 104 -6.69 12.01 -13.99
N ALA A 105 -7.64 11.95 -13.05
CA ALA A 105 -7.31 11.73 -11.64
C ALA A 105 -6.62 10.37 -11.39
N LEU A 106 -6.98 9.33 -12.14
CA LEU A 106 -6.33 8.01 -12.06
C LEU A 106 -4.91 8.07 -12.61
N GLY A 107 -4.70 8.69 -13.77
CA GLY A 107 -3.38 8.83 -14.39
C GLY A 107 -2.40 9.59 -13.50
N LYS A 108 -2.83 10.73 -12.97
CA LYS A 108 -2.00 11.52 -12.03
C LYS A 108 -1.60 10.72 -10.80
N TRP A 109 -2.55 9.95 -10.24
CA TRP A 109 -2.25 9.09 -9.12
C TRP A 109 -1.26 7.99 -9.54
N TYR A 110 -1.53 7.29 -10.64
CA TYR A 110 -0.71 6.20 -11.17
C TYR A 110 0.74 6.65 -11.42
N ASP A 111 0.93 7.81 -12.02
CA ASP A 111 2.26 8.38 -12.31
C ASP A 111 3.05 8.75 -11.04
N SER A 112 2.35 9.00 -9.93
CA SER A 112 2.93 9.38 -8.63
C SER A 112 2.99 8.24 -7.62
N PHE A 113 2.31 7.13 -7.89
CA PHE A 113 2.15 6.04 -6.94
C PHE A 113 3.44 5.22 -6.85
N THR A 114 3.86 4.96 -5.62
CA THR A 114 5.06 4.17 -5.32
C THR A 114 4.72 3.09 -4.31
N THR A 115 5.24 1.88 -4.51
CA THR A 115 5.15 0.79 -3.53
C THR A 115 6.33 -0.16 -3.71
N ASP A 116 6.80 -0.76 -2.61
CA ASP A 116 7.80 -1.84 -2.64
C ASP A 116 7.19 -3.19 -3.06
N ASN A 117 5.89 -3.20 -3.37
CA ASN A 117 5.16 -4.36 -3.83
C ASN A 117 5.17 -4.50 -5.35
N ASN A 118 6.19 -5.20 -5.85
CA ASN A 118 6.37 -5.45 -7.28
C ASN A 118 5.16 -6.15 -7.94
N ALA A 119 4.41 -6.98 -7.20
CA ALA A 119 3.23 -7.64 -7.76
C ALA A 119 2.11 -6.64 -8.07
N VAL A 120 1.88 -5.69 -7.16
CA VAL A 120 0.92 -4.61 -7.35
C VAL A 120 1.35 -3.70 -8.51
N MET A 121 2.61 -3.27 -8.54
CA MET A 121 3.11 -2.44 -9.64
C MET A 121 3.00 -3.13 -11.00
N PHE A 122 3.44 -4.38 -11.10
CA PHE A 122 3.32 -5.18 -12.32
C PHE A 122 1.86 -5.29 -12.79
N HIS A 123 0.93 -5.42 -11.85
CA HIS A 123 -0.49 -5.51 -12.18
C HIS A 123 -1.07 -4.16 -12.63
N LEU A 124 -0.71 -3.05 -11.98
CA LEU A 124 -1.15 -1.72 -12.37
C LEU A 124 -0.69 -1.32 -13.78
N HIS A 125 0.51 -1.73 -14.20
CA HIS A 125 1.01 -1.48 -15.57
C HIS A 125 0.10 -2.03 -16.68
N LYS A 126 -0.73 -3.05 -16.38
CA LYS A 126 -1.71 -3.57 -17.34
C LYS A 126 -2.80 -2.55 -17.70
N LEU A 127 -2.95 -1.48 -16.92
CA LEU A 127 -3.90 -0.39 -17.18
C LEU A 127 -3.46 0.49 -18.36
N ASP A 128 -2.16 0.58 -18.68
CA ASP A 128 -1.62 1.56 -19.63
C ASP A 128 -2.33 1.52 -20.99
N GLU A 129 -2.36 0.36 -21.64
CA GLU A 129 -2.97 0.19 -22.96
C GLU A 129 -4.49 0.46 -22.96
N PRO A 130 -5.32 -0.19 -22.12
CA PRO A 130 -6.76 0.06 -22.12
C PRO A 130 -7.13 1.47 -21.67
N HIS A 131 -6.38 2.08 -20.74
CA HIS A 131 -6.61 3.45 -20.28
C HIS A 131 -6.31 4.48 -21.37
N GLN A 132 -5.22 4.30 -22.14
CA GLN A 132 -4.94 5.12 -23.31
C GLN A 132 -6.05 4.98 -24.37
N ARG A 133 -6.43 3.74 -24.73
CA ARG A 133 -7.47 3.46 -25.72
C ARG A 133 -8.83 4.06 -25.33
N PHE A 134 -9.16 4.02 -24.04
CA PHE A 134 -10.37 4.61 -23.48
C PHE A 134 -10.45 6.12 -23.74
N HIS A 135 -9.38 6.87 -23.42
CA HIS A 135 -9.36 8.33 -23.55
C HIS A 135 -9.29 8.84 -25.01
N VAL A 136 -8.75 8.02 -25.93
CA VAL A 136 -8.66 8.36 -27.37
C VAL A 136 -10.03 8.69 -27.99
N ALA A 137 -11.12 8.07 -27.53
CA ALA A 137 -12.46 8.31 -28.07
C ALA A 137 -12.90 9.78 -27.93
N ALA A 138 -12.78 10.34 -26.72
CA ALA A 138 -13.13 11.74 -26.47
C ALA A 138 -12.15 12.73 -27.12
N HIS A 139 -10.87 12.39 -27.20
CA HIS A 139 -9.89 13.21 -27.94
C HIS A 139 -10.30 13.36 -29.42
N ARG A 140 -10.61 12.24 -30.08
CA ARG A 140 -11.07 12.23 -31.48
C ARG A 140 -12.37 13.01 -31.67
N PHE A 141 -13.32 12.87 -30.74
CA PHE A 141 -14.57 13.61 -30.76
C PHE A 141 -14.35 15.13 -30.68
N ASN A 142 -13.54 15.59 -29.73
CA ASN A 142 -13.21 17.01 -29.59
C ASN A 142 -12.44 17.58 -30.79
N GLU A 143 -11.51 16.81 -31.37
CA GLU A 143 -10.77 17.23 -32.58
C GLU A 143 -11.66 17.35 -33.81
N CYS A 144 -12.64 16.46 -33.97
CA CYS A 144 -13.63 16.52 -35.05
C CYS A 144 -14.47 17.81 -34.95
N LYS A 145 -14.91 18.16 -33.74
CA LYS A 145 -15.69 19.38 -33.47
C LYS A 145 -14.97 20.68 -33.83
N LYS A 146 -13.64 20.72 -33.71
CA LYS A 146 -12.84 21.90 -34.07
C LYS A 146 -12.78 22.15 -35.58
N LYS A 147 -12.81 21.10 -36.42
CA LYS A 147 -12.50 21.19 -37.86
C LYS A 147 -13.67 21.65 -38.76
N ARG A 148 -14.90 21.79 -38.24
CA ARG A 148 -16.12 22.36 -38.89
C ARG A 148 -16.52 21.90 -40.32
N THR A 149 -15.79 21.00 -41.00
CA THR A 149 -16.16 20.48 -42.33
C THR A 149 -16.01 18.97 -42.43
N GLY A 150 -17.05 18.29 -42.93
CA GLY A 150 -16.95 16.96 -43.54
C GLY A 150 -16.60 15.82 -42.58
N CYS A 151 -17.35 15.67 -41.49
CA CYS A 151 -17.24 14.48 -40.65
C CYS A 151 -17.89 13.27 -41.36
N GLY A 152 -17.11 12.55 -42.17
CA GLY A 152 -17.37 11.12 -42.41
C GLY A 152 -17.15 10.26 -41.15
N GLY A 153 -16.83 10.91 -40.02
CA GLY A 153 -16.36 10.34 -38.75
C GLY A 153 -17.40 10.16 -37.66
N ASP A 154 -18.70 10.39 -37.90
CA ASP A 154 -19.73 10.15 -36.87
C ASP A 154 -19.78 8.66 -36.54
N LEU A 155 -19.66 7.80 -37.56
CA LEU A 155 -19.56 6.35 -37.39
C LEU A 155 -18.30 5.93 -36.62
N GLU A 156 -17.14 6.51 -36.94
CA GLU A 156 -15.86 6.15 -36.31
C GLU A 156 -15.78 6.66 -34.85
N ILE A 157 -16.34 7.83 -34.57
CA ILE A 157 -16.46 8.37 -33.21
C ILE A 157 -17.42 7.50 -32.39
N ARG A 158 -18.59 7.16 -32.95
CA ARG A 158 -19.56 6.26 -32.29
C ARG A 158 -18.97 4.88 -32.03
N LYS A 159 -18.19 4.32 -32.97
CA LYS A 159 -17.43 3.07 -32.75
C LYS A 159 -16.42 3.21 -31.61
N ALA A 160 -15.65 4.30 -31.59
CA ALA A 160 -14.65 4.53 -30.53
C ALA A 160 -15.32 4.71 -29.16
N ALA A 161 -16.43 5.43 -29.08
CA ALA A 161 -17.21 5.59 -27.86
C ALA A 161 -17.83 4.26 -27.39
N LYS A 162 -18.35 3.46 -28.33
CA LYS A 162 -18.82 2.11 -28.06
C LYS A 162 -17.70 1.22 -27.51
N ALA A 163 -16.53 1.22 -28.13
CA ALA A 163 -15.37 0.47 -27.63
C ALA A 163 -14.90 0.97 -26.25
N ALA A 164 -14.94 2.28 -25.99
CA ALA A 164 -14.66 2.83 -24.67
C ALA A 164 -15.60 2.26 -23.60
N ARG A 165 -16.90 2.18 -23.89
CA ARG A 165 -17.96 1.68 -22.99
C ARG A 165 -17.98 0.17 -22.83
N GLU A 166 -17.89 -0.57 -23.93
CA GLU A 166 -18.18 -2.01 -23.95
C GLU A 166 -16.92 -2.88 -23.88
N GLU A 167 -15.73 -2.33 -24.19
CA GLU A 167 -14.48 -3.08 -24.18
C GLU A 167 -13.49 -2.54 -23.15
N ASN A 168 -13.12 -1.26 -23.25
CA ASN A 168 -12.05 -0.69 -22.43
C ASN A 168 -12.52 -0.46 -20.99
N MET A 169 -13.72 0.08 -20.76
CA MET A 169 -14.23 0.33 -19.41
C MET A 169 -14.35 -0.96 -18.58
N PRO A 170 -14.99 -2.06 -19.05
CA PRO A 170 -15.04 -3.30 -18.28
C PRO A 170 -13.64 -3.88 -18.00
N LEU A 171 -12.71 -3.75 -18.94
CA LEU A 171 -11.33 -4.18 -18.74
C LEU A 171 -10.61 -3.35 -17.67
N ILE A 172 -10.75 -2.02 -17.69
CA ILE A 172 -10.21 -1.13 -16.65
C ILE A 172 -10.79 -1.50 -15.28
N LEU A 173 -12.11 -1.67 -15.18
CA LEU A 173 -12.78 -2.05 -13.92
C LEU A 173 -12.25 -3.39 -13.38
N LYS A 174 -12.10 -4.38 -14.26
CA LYS A 174 -11.54 -5.68 -13.91
C LYS A 174 -10.12 -5.53 -13.39
N LEU A 175 -9.26 -4.79 -14.09
CA LEU A 175 -7.87 -4.58 -13.70
C LEU A 175 -7.75 -3.86 -12.35
N LEU A 176 -8.59 -2.86 -12.07
CA LEU A 176 -8.62 -2.18 -10.78
C LEU A 176 -9.05 -3.12 -9.65
N GLU A 177 -10.02 -4.00 -9.87
CA GLU A 177 -10.45 -4.97 -8.85
C GLU A 177 -9.38 -6.03 -8.59
N GLU A 178 -8.80 -6.59 -9.66
CA GLU A 178 -7.67 -7.51 -9.57
C GLU A 178 -6.46 -6.85 -8.85
N ALA A 179 -6.25 -5.53 -9.00
CA ALA A 179 -5.19 -4.83 -8.28
C ALA A 179 -5.40 -4.87 -6.75
N LYS A 180 -6.66 -4.74 -6.30
CA LYS A 180 -7.00 -4.86 -4.87
C LYS A 180 -6.76 -6.28 -4.36
N GLU A 181 -7.10 -7.29 -5.15
CA GLU A 181 -6.86 -8.70 -4.81
C GLU A 181 -5.35 -9.02 -4.75
N VAL A 182 -4.57 -8.50 -5.70
CA VAL A 182 -3.10 -8.64 -5.68
C VAL A 182 -2.51 -7.94 -4.46
N PHE A 183 -3.00 -6.76 -4.10
CA PHE A 183 -2.57 -6.08 -2.87
C PHE A 183 -2.93 -6.93 -1.63
N LEU A 184 -4.17 -7.37 -1.51
CA LEU A 184 -4.63 -8.17 -0.36
C LEU A 184 -3.89 -9.50 -0.22
N SER A 185 -3.61 -10.19 -1.32
CA SER A 185 -2.88 -11.47 -1.27
C SER A 185 -1.42 -11.31 -0.85
N SER A 186 -0.82 -10.15 -1.15
CA SER A 186 0.52 -9.80 -0.68
C SER A 186 0.54 -9.25 0.75
N TYR A 187 -0.64 -8.97 1.29
CA TYR A 187 -0.88 -8.49 2.63
C TYR A 187 -0.99 -9.71 3.56
N GLN A 188 0.13 -10.10 4.17
CA GLN A 188 0.11 -11.05 5.28
C GLN A 188 1.01 -10.51 6.38
N ALA A 189 0.39 -9.84 7.35
CA ALA A 189 1.10 -9.36 8.53
C ALA A 189 1.72 -10.54 9.28
N ILE A 190 2.99 -10.42 9.63
CA ILE A 190 3.74 -11.43 10.36
C ILE A 190 3.92 -10.96 11.79
N VAL A 191 3.68 -11.85 12.74
CA VAL A 191 3.95 -11.61 14.16
C VAL A 191 5.27 -12.28 14.53
N ILE A 192 6.23 -11.49 14.98
CA ILE A 192 7.45 -11.95 15.64
C ILE A 192 7.21 -11.93 17.14
N VAL A 193 7.17 -13.09 17.77
CA VAL A 193 7.02 -13.21 19.22
C VAL A 193 8.38 -13.11 19.87
N LEU A 194 8.53 -12.09 20.69
CA LEU A 194 9.67 -11.86 21.56
C LEU A 194 9.38 -12.41 22.95
N GLU A 195 10.39 -12.98 23.57
CA GLU A 195 10.35 -13.52 24.92
C GLU A 195 11.47 -12.87 25.75
N GLY A 196 11.08 -12.34 26.91
CA GLY A 196 11.99 -11.78 27.91
C GLY A 196 11.74 -12.41 29.28
N GLU A 197 12.51 -11.98 30.28
CA GLU A 197 12.42 -12.55 31.63
C GLU A 197 11.06 -12.34 32.30
N GLN A 198 10.36 -11.26 31.94
CA GLN A 198 9.14 -10.81 32.61
C GLN A 198 7.90 -10.83 31.69
N GLY A 199 7.96 -11.54 30.57
CA GLY A 199 6.82 -11.70 29.67
C GLY A 199 7.20 -11.80 28.20
N SER A 200 6.16 -11.86 27.37
CA SER A 200 6.27 -12.00 25.92
C SER A 200 5.55 -10.86 25.22
N LEU A 201 6.00 -10.51 24.01
CA LEU A 201 5.43 -9.47 23.16
C LEU A 201 5.40 -9.95 21.72
N GLY A 202 4.27 -9.81 21.03
CA GLY A 202 4.19 -10.00 19.59
C GLY A 202 4.40 -8.68 18.86
N LEU A 203 5.42 -8.60 18.00
CA LEU A 203 5.62 -7.49 17.08
C LEU A 203 5.00 -7.82 15.73
N ILE A 204 4.03 -7.02 15.30
CA ILE A 204 3.47 -7.09 13.94
C ILE A 204 4.41 -6.34 13.00
N VAL A 205 4.84 -7.03 11.95
CA VAL A 205 5.77 -6.54 10.92
C VAL A 205 5.24 -6.91 9.54
N ASP A 206 5.73 -6.23 8.50
CA ASP A 206 5.25 -6.48 7.13
C ASP A 206 5.77 -7.82 6.59
N LYS A 207 7.08 -8.07 6.74
CA LYS A 207 7.74 -9.28 6.21
C LYS A 207 8.93 -9.70 7.05
N VAL A 208 9.19 -11.00 7.13
CA VAL A 208 10.42 -11.55 7.71
C VAL A 208 11.32 -12.06 6.58
N HIS A 209 12.57 -11.62 6.56
CA HIS A 209 13.53 -11.98 5.50
C HIS A 209 14.38 -13.19 5.88
N SER A 210 15.23 -13.06 6.88
CA SER A 210 16.23 -14.05 7.26
C SER A 210 16.76 -13.80 8.66
N VAL A 211 17.40 -14.80 9.23
CA VAL A 211 18.34 -14.64 10.36
C VAL A 211 19.75 -14.55 9.76
N GLU A 212 20.50 -13.52 10.17
CA GLU A 212 21.86 -13.29 9.69
C GLU A 212 22.71 -12.50 10.68
N THR A 213 24.02 -12.57 10.50
CA THR A 213 24.97 -11.69 11.17
C THR A 213 24.84 -10.29 10.59
N VAL A 214 24.81 -9.30 11.48
CA VAL A 214 24.83 -7.89 11.11
C VAL A 214 26.04 -7.22 11.74
N ILE A 215 26.59 -6.24 11.05
CA ILE A 215 27.75 -5.46 11.49
C ILE A 215 27.23 -4.13 12.02
N PRO A 216 27.31 -3.85 13.33
CA PRO A 216 26.94 -2.55 13.88
C PRO A 216 27.78 -1.44 13.23
N ILE A 217 27.15 -0.29 12.95
CA ILE A 217 27.86 0.91 12.51
C ILE A 217 28.14 1.75 13.76
N ASP A 218 29.39 2.16 13.95
CA ASP A 218 29.89 2.83 15.15
C ASP A 218 28.95 3.94 15.69
N GLU A 219 28.79 3.93 17.01
CA GLU A 219 27.81 4.71 17.79
C GLU A 219 28.04 6.24 17.71
N ASP A 220 29.28 6.68 17.50
CA ASP A 220 29.65 8.11 17.48
C ASP A 220 29.06 8.90 16.29
N GLN A 221 28.72 8.24 15.18
CA GLN A 221 28.11 8.90 14.01
C GLN A 221 26.58 8.81 13.97
N SER A 222 25.99 7.88 14.73
CA SER A 222 24.56 7.55 14.66
C SER A 222 23.75 8.06 15.87
N ASN A 223 24.35 8.18 17.06
CA ASN A 223 23.66 8.56 18.29
C ASN A 223 22.95 9.92 18.25
N SER A 224 23.45 10.89 17.48
CA SER A 224 22.81 12.22 17.38
C SER A 224 21.43 12.17 16.72
N TYR A 225 21.20 11.23 15.80
CA TYR A 225 19.95 11.09 15.05
C TYR A 225 18.91 10.25 15.79
N PHE A 226 19.32 9.20 16.49
CA PHE A 226 18.40 8.24 17.14
C PHE A 226 18.12 8.52 18.61
N SER A 227 18.78 9.51 19.22
CA SER A 227 18.56 9.95 20.61
C SER A 227 17.10 10.28 20.99
N ARG A 228 16.19 10.36 20.01
CA ARG A 228 14.75 10.61 20.20
C ARG A 228 13.88 9.36 20.30
N SER A 229 14.35 8.16 19.93
CA SER A 229 13.54 6.94 20.00
C SER A 229 14.10 6.00 21.06
N SER A 230 13.25 5.55 21.99
CA SER A 230 13.64 4.62 23.06
C SER A 230 13.78 3.17 22.57
N PHE A 231 13.26 2.85 21.38
CA PHE A 231 13.13 1.49 20.86
C PHE A 231 14.07 1.15 19.68
N VAL A 232 14.84 2.11 19.16
CA VAL A 232 15.92 1.85 18.20
C VAL A 232 17.26 1.95 18.94
N SER A 233 18.05 0.88 18.92
CA SER A 233 19.39 0.85 19.53
C SER A 233 20.50 1.35 18.59
N GLY A 234 20.25 1.43 17.28
CA GLY A 234 21.20 1.98 16.32
C GLY A 234 20.98 1.49 14.90
N VAL A 235 22.05 1.52 14.11
CA VAL A 235 22.05 1.07 12.71
C VAL A 235 23.10 -0.03 12.54
N ALA A 236 22.76 -1.06 11.77
CA ALA A 236 23.67 -2.12 11.38
C ALA A 236 23.66 -2.30 9.86
N LYS A 237 24.66 -3.01 9.34
CA LYS A 237 24.69 -3.49 7.95
C LYS A 237 24.52 -4.99 7.89
N SER A 238 23.75 -5.46 6.92
CA SER A 238 23.72 -6.88 6.58
C SER A 238 25.09 -7.30 6.06
N GLU A 239 25.66 -8.37 6.61
CA GLU A 239 26.90 -8.96 6.09
C GLU A 239 26.70 -9.53 4.67
N LYS A 240 25.46 -9.94 4.32
CA LYS A 240 25.14 -10.59 3.03
C LYS A 240 24.85 -9.58 1.92
N THR A 241 24.03 -8.57 2.20
CA THR A 241 23.56 -7.62 1.17
C THR A 241 24.25 -6.26 1.25
N ASN A 242 24.99 -5.98 2.33
CA ASN A 242 25.57 -4.67 2.64
C ASN A 242 24.52 -3.54 2.77
N GLU A 243 23.23 -3.90 2.89
CA GLU A 243 22.14 -2.96 3.11
C GLU A 243 22.12 -2.49 4.57
N LEU A 244 21.69 -1.24 4.77
CA LEU A 244 21.48 -0.67 6.10
C LEU A 244 20.21 -1.22 6.74
N MET A 245 20.25 -1.40 8.05
CA MET A 245 19.14 -1.89 8.85
C MET A 245 19.05 -1.12 10.15
N LEU A 246 17.84 -0.76 10.58
CA LEU A 246 17.59 -0.25 11.93
C LEU A 246 17.63 -1.41 12.92
N THR A 247 18.36 -1.26 14.01
CA THR A 247 18.42 -2.27 15.07
C THR A 247 17.45 -1.89 16.17
N LEU A 248 16.50 -2.78 16.48
CA LEU A 248 15.50 -2.54 17.52
C LEU A 248 15.98 -3.03 18.88
N ASN A 249 15.70 -2.24 19.91
CA ASN A 249 15.95 -2.58 21.30
C ASN A 249 14.80 -3.43 21.85
N HIS A 250 14.97 -4.75 21.79
CA HIS A 250 14.00 -5.72 22.32
C HIS A 250 13.61 -5.47 23.79
N GLN A 251 14.55 -5.06 24.66
CA GLN A 251 14.25 -4.79 26.07
C GLN A 251 13.33 -3.58 26.21
N SER A 252 13.67 -2.46 25.55
CA SER A 252 12.80 -1.27 25.55
C SER A 252 11.39 -1.56 25.03
N LEU A 253 11.26 -2.44 24.04
CA LEU A 253 9.95 -2.84 23.49
C LEU A 253 9.14 -3.67 24.50
N LEU A 254 9.79 -4.62 25.19
CA LEU A 254 9.17 -5.40 26.26
C LEU A 254 8.75 -4.51 27.43
N ASP A 255 9.61 -3.58 27.85
CA ASP A 255 9.35 -2.63 28.94
C ASP A 255 8.18 -1.69 28.59
N LEU A 256 8.13 -1.21 27.34
CA LEU A 256 7.03 -0.38 26.84
C LEU A 256 5.68 -1.11 26.94
N CYS A 257 5.67 -2.42 26.73
CA CYS A 257 4.47 -3.22 26.85
C CYS A 257 4.01 -3.37 28.31
N GLN A 258 4.94 -3.50 29.25
CA GLN A 258 4.62 -3.64 30.67
C GLN A 258 4.07 -2.36 31.28
N GLY A 259 4.56 -1.20 30.83
CA GLY A 259 4.07 0.11 31.28
C GLY A 259 2.60 0.37 30.94
N LEU A 260 1.97 -0.42 30.07
CA LEU A 260 0.56 -0.33 29.72
C LEU A 260 -0.36 -1.13 30.64
N GLN A 261 0.21 -1.98 31.51
CA GLN A 261 -0.55 -2.85 32.41
C GLN A 261 -0.90 -2.18 33.76
N TYR A 262 -0.61 -0.88 33.93
CA TYR A 262 -0.81 -0.12 35.16
C TYR A 262 -1.46 1.24 34.92
#